data_AF-A0A840X7R4-F1
#
_entry.id   AF-A0A840X7R4-F1
#
_cell.length_a   1.000
_cell.length_b   1.000
_cell.length_c   1.000
_cell.angle_alpha   90.00
_cell.angle_beta   90.00
_cell.angle_gamma   90.00
#
_symmetry.space_group_name_H-M   'P 1'
#
loop_
_entity.id
_entity.type
_entity.pdbx_description
1 polymer ?
#
loop_
_entity_poly.entity_id
_entity_poly.type
_entity_poly.pdbx_seq_one_letter_code
_entity_poly.pdbx_strand_id
1 'polypeptide(L)'
;MVQSTPPLVENRGLPLDVVRHVLWHFGDSVYGVEPGMFRQRLMLTVSSADQENRALLAKGFPEIVGAMNLAQLTEGGFEELRSIAKAAL
;
A
#
# COMPACT_ATOMS: atom_id res chain seq x y z
N MET A 1 -4.42 -15.55 -25.05
CA MET A 1 -4.91 -15.68 -23.66
C MET A 1 -4.84 -14.30 -23.04
N VAL A 2 -5.97 -13.60 -23.00
CA VAL A 2 -6.04 -12.23 -22.46
C VAL A 2 -6.03 -12.38 -20.94
N GLN A 3 -4.92 -12.01 -20.29
CA GLN A 3 -4.90 -11.90 -18.84
C GLN A 3 -5.79 -10.71 -18.47
N SER A 4 -6.92 -11.02 -17.86
CA SER A 4 -7.88 -10.07 -17.33
C SER A 4 -7.19 -9.20 -16.29
N THR A 5 -6.97 -7.93 -16.61
CA THR A 5 -6.60 -6.90 -15.65
C THR A 5 -7.70 -6.86 -14.58
N PRO A 6 -7.39 -7.09 -13.28
CA PRO A 6 -8.37 -6.95 -12.22
C PRO A 6 -8.93 -5.52 -12.21
N PRO A 7 -10.22 -5.33 -11.89
CA PRO A 7 -10.83 -4.01 -11.86
C PRO A 7 -10.13 -3.13 -10.82
N LEU A 8 -9.76 -1.92 -11.23
CA LEU A 8 -9.31 -0.86 -10.35
C LEU A 8 -10.48 -0.51 -9.41
N VAL A 9 -10.50 -1.07 -8.21
CA VAL A 9 -11.44 -0.63 -7.17
C VAL A 9 -10.94 0.72 -6.67
N GLU A 10 -11.35 1.79 -7.36
CA GLU A 10 -11.06 3.17 -7.01
C GLU A 10 -11.80 3.54 -5.71
N ASN A 11 -11.17 3.32 -4.57
CA ASN A 11 -11.61 3.96 -3.31
C ASN A 11 -10.60 5.01 -2.81
N ARG A 12 -9.87 5.59 -3.77
CA ARG A 12 -8.84 6.67 -3.75
C ARG A 12 -7.87 6.53 -4.95
N GLY A 13 -8.06 5.51 -5.81
CA GLY A 13 -7.15 5.19 -6.91
C GLY A 13 -5.93 4.35 -6.48
N LEU A 14 -5.91 3.81 -5.25
CA LEU A 14 -4.85 2.91 -4.81
C LEU A 14 -5.07 1.49 -5.36
N PRO A 15 -4.09 0.89 -6.04
CA PRO A 15 -4.17 -0.50 -6.48
C PRO A 15 -4.34 -1.46 -5.31
N LEU A 16 -5.23 -2.45 -5.46
CA LEU A 16 -5.55 -3.41 -4.40
C LEU A 16 -4.32 -4.23 -3.98
N ASP A 17 -3.43 -4.59 -4.91
CA ASP A 17 -2.20 -5.31 -4.58
C ASP A 17 -1.30 -4.47 -3.67
N VAL A 18 -1.17 -3.16 -3.93
CA VAL A 18 -0.43 -2.23 -3.07
C VAL A 18 -1.04 -2.18 -1.67
N VAL A 19 -2.36 -2.04 -1.56
CA VAL A 19 -3.06 -2.03 -0.27
C VAL A 19 -2.75 -3.29 0.54
N ARG A 20 -2.84 -4.47 -0.09
CA ARG A 20 -2.60 -5.75 0.60
C ARG A 20 -1.13 -5.92 1.00
N HIS A 21 -0.18 -5.45 0.19
CA HIS A 21 1.23 -5.44 0.56
C HIS A 21 1.51 -4.52 1.76
N VAL A 22 0.89 -3.33 1.79
CA VAL A 22 1.03 -2.39 2.91
C VAL A 22 0.41 -2.97 4.18
N LEU A 23 -0.79 -3.57 4.09
CA LEU A 23 -1.42 -4.24 5.23
C LEU A 23 -0.53 -5.35 5.81
N TRP A 24 0.09 -6.16 4.96
CA TRP A 24 1.06 -7.16 5.41
C TRP A 24 2.28 -6.54 6.11
N HIS A 25 2.80 -5.41 5.59
CA HIS A 25 3.93 -4.70 6.20
C HIS A 25 3.62 -4.23 7.63
N PHE A 26 2.37 -3.85 7.92
CA PHE A 26 1.90 -3.50 9.27
C PHE A 26 1.44 -4.70 10.10
N GLY A 27 1.59 -5.92 9.60
CA GLY A 27 1.29 -7.15 10.34
C GLY A 27 -0.15 -7.65 10.24
N ASP A 28 -0.97 -7.13 9.32
CA ASP A 28 -2.30 -7.68 9.06
C ASP A 28 -2.18 -8.99 8.25
N SER A 29 -2.38 -10.13 8.92
CA SER A 29 -2.39 -11.45 8.30
C SER A 29 -3.76 -11.88 7.74
N VAL A 30 -4.82 -11.11 7.99
CA VAL A 30 -6.19 -11.41 7.54
C VAL A 30 -6.40 -10.90 6.11
N TYR A 31 -6.01 -9.66 5.85
CA TYR A 31 -6.19 -9.00 4.55
C TYR A 31 -4.87 -8.72 3.82
N GLY A 32 -3.74 -8.77 4.54
CA GLY A 32 -2.42 -8.56 3.96
C GLY A 32 -1.93 -9.74 3.12
N VAL A 33 -1.11 -9.44 2.12
CA VAL A 33 -0.42 -10.43 1.28
C VAL A 33 1.06 -10.09 1.26
N GLU A 34 1.91 -11.10 1.45
CA GLU A 34 3.36 -10.91 1.45
C GLU A 34 3.84 -10.40 0.07
N PRO A 35 4.54 -9.25 0.00
CA PRO A 35 5.16 -8.78 -1.22
C PRO A 35 6.45 -9.53 -1.54
N GLY A 36 6.89 -9.47 -2.79
CA GLY A 36 8.27 -9.81 -3.12
C GLY A 36 9.31 -8.90 -2.46
N MET A 37 10.55 -9.38 -2.38
CA MET A 37 11.67 -8.72 -1.66
C MET A 37 11.89 -7.25 -2.00
N PHE A 38 11.76 -6.86 -3.28
CA PHE A 38 11.92 -5.47 -3.69
C PHE A 38 10.89 -4.56 -3.01
N ARG A 39 9.62 -4.95 -3.03
CA ARG A 39 8.53 -4.18 -2.40
C ARG A 39 8.67 -4.15 -0.88
N GLN A 40 9.09 -5.25 -0.25
CA GLN A 40 9.38 -5.26 1.18
C GLN A 40 10.48 -4.23 1.54
N ARG A 41 11.60 -4.23 0.80
CA ARG A 41 12.69 -3.26 1.00
C ARG A 41 12.26 -1.82 0.72
N LEU A 42 11.45 -1.60 -0.32
CA LEU A 42 10.91 -0.29 -0.63
C LEU A 42 10.02 0.24 0.51
N MET A 43 9.10 -0.57 1.03
CA MET A 43 8.25 -0.16 2.16
C MET A 43 9.08 0.11 3.42
N LEU A 44 10.09 -0.72 3.72
CA LEU A 44 11.04 -0.43 4.81
C LEU A 44 11.74 0.91 4.61
N THR A 45 12.25 1.16 3.40
CA THR A 45 12.91 2.43 3.04
C THR A 45 11.97 3.62 3.22
N VAL A 46 10.72 3.52 2.75
CA VAL A 46 9.68 4.55 2.93
C VAL A 46 9.41 4.78 4.41
N SER A 47 9.26 3.70 5.21
CA SER A 47 8.97 3.80 6.64
C SER A 47 10.07 4.53 7.42
N SER A 48 11.34 4.35 7.04
CA SER A 48 12.49 5.00 7.66
C SER A 48 12.86 6.36 7.06
N ALA A 49 12.28 6.74 5.92
CA ALA A 49 12.64 7.98 5.23
C ALA A 49 12.09 9.21 5.97
N ASP A 50 12.93 10.24 6.09
CA ASP A 50 12.50 11.60 6.45
C ASP A 50 11.55 12.19 5.38
N GLN A 51 11.02 13.37 5.66
CA GLN A 51 10.04 14.02 4.79
C GLN A 51 10.58 14.31 3.37
N GLU A 52 11.84 14.73 3.25
CA GLU A 52 12.45 15.08 1.95
C GLU A 52 12.66 13.83 1.09
N ASN A 53 13.26 12.78 1.67
CA ASN A 53 13.50 11.51 1.00
C ASN A 53 12.19 10.80 0.67
N ARG A 54 11.18 10.89 1.54
CA ARG A 54 9.84 10.35 1.27
C ARG A 54 9.17 11.07 0.11
N ALA A 55 9.35 12.38 -0.03
CA ALA A 55 8.86 13.14 -1.18
C ALA A 55 9.55 12.74 -2.49
N LEU A 56 10.85 12.39 -2.45
CA LEU A 56 11.56 11.84 -3.62
C LEU A 56 11.04 10.45 -3.99
N LEU A 57 10.85 9.57 -3.01
CA LEU A 57 10.29 8.23 -3.22
C LEU A 57 8.87 8.30 -3.80
N ALA A 58 8.06 9.26 -3.38
CA ALA A 58 6.70 9.45 -3.88
C ALA A 58 6.66 9.75 -5.39
N LYS A 59 7.72 10.32 -5.97
CA LYS A 59 7.79 10.57 -7.42
C LYS A 59 7.94 9.28 -8.23
N GLY A 60 8.61 8.27 -7.66
CA GLY A 60 8.86 6.98 -8.33
C GLY A 60 7.85 5.89 -7.96
N PHE A 61 7.29 5.95 -6.76
CA PHE A 61 6.38 4.94 -6.21
C PHE A 61 5.17 5.58 -5.49
N PRO A 62 4.36 6.39 -6.20
CA PRO A 62 3.32 7.21 -5.58
C PRO A 62 2.28 6.39 -4.83
N GLU A 63 1.89 5.21 -5.33
CA GLU A 63 0.85 4.38 -4.73
C GLU A 63 1.33 3.75 -3.42
N ILE A 64 2.57 3.23 -3.39
CA ILE A 64 3.16 2.63 -2.19
C ILE A 64 3.35 3.71 -1.12
N VAL A 65 3.90 4.88 -1.50
CA VAL A 65 4.09 5.97 -0.54
C VAL A 65 2.76 6.52 -0.06
N GLY A 66 1.76 6.64 -0.94
CA GLY A 66 0.40 7.05 -0.58
C GLY A 66 -0.25 6.11 0.43
N ALA A 67 -0.21 4.80 0.18
CA ALA A 67 -0.75 3.80 1.10
C ALA A 67 0.01 3.77 2.44
N MET A 68 1.34 3.85 2.42
CA MET A 68 2.17 3.91 3.62
C MET A 68 1.89 5.17 4.45
N ASN A 69 1.73 6.33 3.80
CA ASN A 69 1.36 7.58 4.47
C ASN A 69 -0.04 7.51 5.08
N LEU A 70 -0.99 6.91 4.37
CA LEU A 70 -2.34 6.72 4.88
C LEU A 70 -2.30 5.87 6.17
N ALA A 71 -1.60 4.73 6.15
CA ALA A 71 -1.48 3.88 7.32
C ALA A 71 -0.72 4.52 8.50
N GLN A 72 0.36 5.28 8.24
CA GLN A 72 1.25 5.78 9.30
C GLN A 72 0.86 7.15 9.86
N LEU A 73 0.36 8.04 9.00
CA LEU A 73 0.28 9.48 9.29
C LEU A 73 -1.16 9.98 9.41
N THR A 74 -2.15 9.18 8.99
CA THR A 74 -3.56 9.56 9.03
C THR A 74 -4.26 8.77 10.13
N GLU A 75 -4.94 9.48 11.03
CA GLU A 75 -5.79 8.85 12.03
C GLU A 75 -6.85 7.96 11.35
N GLY A 76 -6.92 6.69 11.75
CA GLY A 76 -7.83 5.71 11.14
C GLY A 76 -7.44 5.20 9.75
N GLY A 77 -6.34 5.68 9.15
CA GLY A 77 -5.97 5.30 7.78
C GLY A 77 -5.63 3.82 7.61
N PHE A 78 -5.14 3.14 8.64
CA PHE A 78 -4.96 1.69 8.61
C PHE A 78 -6.30 0.93 8.46
N GLU A 79 -7.34 1.33 9.19
CA GLU A 79 -8.68 0.73 9.07
C GLU A 79 -9.34 1.07 7.73
N GLU A 80 -9.02 2.23 7.16
CA GLU A 80 -9.41 2.58 5.79
C GLU A 80 -8.80 1.58 4.79
N LEU A 81 -7.50 1.29 4.87
CA LEU A 81 -6.86 0.26 4.02
C LEU A 81 -7.51 -1.11 4.18
N ARG A 82 -7.84 -1.52 5.41
CA ARG A 82 -8.56 -2.79 5.66
C ARG A 82 -9.94 -2.79 5.03
N SER A 83 -10.65 -1.68 5.07
CA SER A 83 -11.97 -1.53 4.44
C SER A 83 -11.88 -1.66 2.92
N ILE A 84 -10.85 -1.08 2.29
CA ILE A 84 -10.58 -1.24 0.86
C ILE A 84 -10.32 -2.71 0.51
N ALA A 85 -9.42 -3.37 1.26
CA ALA A 85 -9.10 -4.77 1.01
C ALA A 85 -10.31 -5.70 1.20
N LYS A 86 -11.12 -5.46 2.24
CA LYS A 86 -12.34 -6.21 2.53
C LYS A 86 -13.40 -6.05 1.44
N ALA A 87 -13.57 -4.85 0.89
CA ALA A 87 -14.57 -4.58 -0.15
C ALA A 87 -14.28 -5.29 -1.49
N ALA A 88 -13.05 -5.80 -1.67
CA ALA A 88 -12.63 -6.50 -2.87
C ALA A 88 -12.65 -8.04 -2.74
N LEU A 89 -13.17 -8.57 -1.62
CA LEU A 89 -13.45 -9.99 -1.39
C LEU A 89 -14.87 -10.35 -1.84
#